data_AF-A0A956FME2-F1
#
_entry.id   AF-A0A956FME2-F1
#
_cell.length_a   1.000
_cell.length_b   1.000
_cell.length_c   1.000
_cell.angle_alpha   90.00
_cell.angle_beta   90.00
_cell.angle_gamma   90.00
#
_symmetry.space_group_name_H-M   'P 1'
#
loop_
_entity.id
_entity.type
_entity.pdbx_description
1 polymer ?
#
loop_
_entity_poly.entity_id
_entity_poly.type
_entity_poly.pdbx_seq_one_letter_code
_entity_poly.pdbx_strand_id
1 'polypeptide(L)'
;DSGHVWYVKARVESTVGAKGAAIESWQRAWELAPGGAHLVVPEAWDWASAEASQDDLVERMLASMRTANEASLVVALAEKVARKHPDQAAHALERVGATSATAVLTLIRQRLVRGLRDQAREAAMTDLGPPAVICRRCAAAMPRFSFRCNDCGVWDSAVAFGERVEAAPESDLRSAVDLPA
;
A
#
# COMPACT_ATOMS: atom_id res chain seq x y z
N ASP A 1 -2.91 8.25 17.24
CA ASP A 1 -2.86 9.00 15.97
C ASP A 1 -2.99 8.01 14.83
N SER A 2 -4.14 7.93 14.15
CA SER A 2 -4.44 6.88 13.16
C SER A 2 -4.81 7.48 11.81
N GLY A 3 -4.55 6.77 10.71
CA GLY A 3 -4.83 7.28 9.36
C GLY A 3 -6.30 7.62 9.13
N HIS A 4 -7.24 6.91 9.76
CA HIS A 4 -8.67 7.23 9.65
C HIS A 4 -9.01 8.61 10.26
N VAL A 5 -8.42 8.96 11.40
CA VAL A 5 -8.63 10.28 12.02
C VAL A 5 -8.12 11.39 11.10
N TRP A 6 -6.95 11.22 10.51
CA TRP A 6 -6.39 12.17 9.55
C TRP A 6 -7.20 12.27 8.26
N TYR A 7 -7.73 11.15 7.77
CA TYR A 7 -8.62 11.15 6.61
C TYR A 7 -9.89 11.95 6.87
N VAL A 8 -10.55 11.74 8.02
CA VAL A 8 -11.73 12.53 8.41
C VAL A 8 -11.37 14.01 8.56
N LYS A 9 -10.25 14.31 9.22
CA LYS A 9 -9.77 15.68 9.38
C LYS A 9 -9.50 16.36 8.04
N ALA A 10 -8.87 15.67 7.10
CA ALA A 10 -8.58 16.19 5.76
C ALA A 10 -9.86 16.57 5.01
N ARG A 11 -10.92 15.74 5.10
CA ARG A 11 -12.23 16.06 4.51
C ARG A 11 -12.86 17.31 5.14
N VAL A 12 -12.82 17.42 6.47
CA VAL A 12 -13.33 18.62 7.17
C VAL A 12 -12.57 19.86 6.73
N GLU A 13 -11.23 19.83 6.75
CA GLU A 13 -10.38 20.96 6.35
C GLU A 13 -10.57 21.34 4.88
N SER A 14 -10.79 20.35 4.02
CA SER A 14 -11.13 20.53 2.61
C SER A 14 -12.46 21.28 2.44
N THR A 15 -13.48 20.95 3.25
CA THR A 15 -14.79 21.60 3.20
C THR A 15 -14.82 23.02 3.77
N VAL A 16 -13.99 23.32 4.79
CA VAL A 16 -13.94 24.67 5.39
C VAL A 16 -12.99 25.61 4.65
N GLY A 17 -12.35 25.16 3.57
CA GLY A 17 -11.46 25.97 2.73
C GLY A 17 -10.06 26.20 3.31
N ALA A 18 -9.65 25.42 4.32
CA ALA A 18 -8.33 25.53 4.95
C ALA A 18 -7.27 24.79 4.12
N LYS A 19 -6.96 25.29 2.91
CA LYS A 19 -6.14 24.59 1.90
C LYS A 19 -4.83 23.99 2.42
N GLY A 20 -4.03 24.79 3.11
CA GLY A 20 -2.72 24.35 3.64
C GLY A 20 -2.85 23.21 4.65
N ALA A 21 -3.83 23.32 5.56
CA ALA A 21 -4.12 22.27 6.54
C ALA A 21 -4.65 21.00 5.87
N ALA A 22 -5.56 21.15 4.91
CA ALA A 22 -6.12 20.04 4.16
C ALA A 22 -5.04 19.23 3.44
N ILE A 23 -4.07 19.89 2.77
CA ILE A 23 -2.94 19.23 2.10
C ILE A 23 -2.11 18.42 3.10
N GLU A 24 -1.78 19.00 4.26
CA GLU A 24 -1.05 18.30 5.31
C GLU A 24 -1.85 17.09 5.83
N SER A 25 -3.13 17.26 6.10
CA SER A 25 -3.98 16.19 6.62
C SER A 25 -4.19 15.07 5.62
N TRP A 26 -4.34 15.38 4.32
CA TRP A 26 -4.35 14.39 3.26
C TRP A 26 -3.03 13.59 3.24
N GLN A 27 -1.89 14.29 3.33
CA GLN A 27 -0.58 13.65 3.40
C GLN A 27 -0.48 12.67 4.57
N ARG A 28 -0.85 13.13 5.78
CA ARG A 28 -0.84 12.29 6.97
C ARG A 28 -1.79 11.09 6.86
N ALA A 29 -2.94 11.25 6.21
CA ALA A 29 -3.92 10.19 6.05
C ALA A 29 -3.35 8.99 5.28
N TRP A 30 -2.71 9.22 4.12
CA TRP A 30 -2.15 8.11 3.33
C TRP A 30 -0.82 7.58 3.91
N GLU A 31 -0.03 8.41 4.58
CA GLU A 31 1.22 7.96 5.24
C GLU A 31 0.95 7.06 6.44
N LEU A 32 -0.12 7.32 7.19
CA LEU A 32 -0.50 6.53 8.37
C LEU A 32 -1.44 5.35 8.05
N ALA A 33 -2.01 5.29 6.85
CA ALA A 33 -2.78 4.16 6.36
C ALA A 33 -2.43 3.77 4.90
N PRO A 34 -1.19 3.28 4.65
CA PRO A 34 -0.75 2.92 3.29
C PRO A 34 -1.66 1.91 2.58
N GLY A 35 -2.27 0.96 3.30
CA GLY A 35 -3.19 -0.03 2.72
C GLY A 35 -4.47 0.59 2.14
N GLY A 36 -4.93 1.70 2.72
CA GLY A 36 -6.09 2.47 2.27
C GLY A 36 -5.77 3.55 1.24
N ALA A 37 -4.50 3.70 0.83
CA ALA A 37 -4.06 4.79 -0.04
C ALA A 37 -4.80 4.84 -1.39
N HIS A 38 -5.22 3.67 -1.91
CA HIS A 38 -6.01 3.57 -3.14
C HIS A 38 -7.39 4.24 -3.07
N LEU A 39 -7.92 4.52 -1.86
CA LEU A 39 -9.13 5.31 -1.65
C LEU A 39 -8.80 6.77 -1.35
N VAL A 40 -7.82 7.00 -0.49
CA VAL A 40 -7.45 8.34 0.01
C VAL A 40 -6.84 9.22 -1.08
N VAL A 41 -5.91 8.67 -1.86
CA VAL A 41 -5.15 9.44 -2.87
C VAL A 41 -6.04 9.95 -4.01
N PRO A 42 -6.97 9.15 -4.60
CA PRO A 42 -7.90 9.67 -5.59
C PRO A 42 -8.79 10.79 -5.06
N GLU A 43 -9.34 10.67 -3.85
CA GLU A 43 -10.20 11.71 -3.28
C GLU A 43 -9.43 13.02 -3.02
N ALA A 44 -8.21 12.92 -2.46
CA ALA A 44 -7.34 14.07 -2.28
C ALA A 44 -7.02 14.75 -3.63
N TRP A 45 -6.78 13.95 -4.68
CA TRP A 45 -6.51 14.44 -6.03
C TRP A 45 -7.72 15.17 -6.62
N ASP A 46 -8.91 14.62 -6.48
CA ASP A 46 -10.15 15.21 -7.00
C ASP A 46 -10.43 16.55 -6.30
N TRP A 47 -10.25 16.61 -4.98
CA TRP A 47 -10.32 17.85 -4.22
C TRP A 47 -9.28 18.88 -4.70
N ALA A 48 -7.99 18.52 -4.79
CA ALA A 48 -6.95 19.44 -5.23
C ALA A 48 -7.14 19.92 -6.68
N SER A 49 -7.75 19.09 -7.52
CA SER A 49 -8.15 19.47 -8.87
C SER A 49 -9.25 20.53 -8.87
N ALA A 50 -10.25 20.39 -8.01
CA ALA A 50 -11.33 21.37 -7.85
C ALA A 50 -10.82 22.71 -7.26
N GLU A 51 -9.85 22.64 -6.36
CA GLU A 51 -9.29 23.81 -5.66
C GLU A 51 -8.11 24.49 -6.37
N ALA A 52 -7.70 23.97 -7.55
CA ALA A 52 -6.50 24.37 -8.28
C ALA A 52 -5.20 24.29 -7.44
N SER A 53 -5.13 23.30 -6.54
CA SER A 53 -4.00 23.06 -5.60
C SER A 53 -3.19 21.81 -5.96
N GLN A 54 -3.25 21.35 -7.22
CA GLN A 54 -2.62 20.10 -7.64
C GLN A 54 -1.10 20.13 -7.48
N ASP A 55 -0.45 21.26 -7.73
CA ASP A 55 1.02 21.34 -7.70
C ASP A 55 1.55 21.15 -6.26
N ASP A 56 0.95 21.81 -5.28
CA ASP A 56 1.27 21.62 -3.86
C ASP A 56 1.03 20.16 -3.42
N LEU A 57 -0.08 19.56 -3.88
CA LEU A 57 -0.38 18.16 -3.57
C LEU A 57 0.67 17.23 -4.19
N VAL A 58 1.05 17.45 -5.45
CA VAL A 58 2.09 16.68 -6.16
C VAL A 58 3.41 16.75 -5.41
N GLU A 59 3.82 17.93 -4.90
CA GLU A 59 5.04 18.04 -4.10
C GLU A 59 5.00 17.15 -2.86
N ARG A 60 3.85 17.07 -2.16
CA ARG A 60 3.66 16.16 -1.03
C ARG A 60 3.69 14.69 -1.46
N MET A 61 3.05 14.34 -2.58
CA MET A 61 3.08 12.98 -3.12
C MET A 61 4.50 12.54 -3.46
N LEU A 62 5.28 13.39 -4.14
CA LEU A 62 6.69 13.14 -4.44
C LEU A 62 7.51 12.99 -3.15
N ALA A 63 7.24 13.79 -2.12
CA ALA A 63 7.89 13.67 -0.82
C ALA A 63 7.62 12.31 -0.15
N SER A 64 6.35 11.90 -0.04
CA SER A 64 5.99 10.59 0.53
C SER A 64 6.58 9.43 -0.28
N MET A 65 6.57 9.49 -1.62
CA MET A 65 7.13 8.45 -2.47
C MET A 65 8.65 8.26 -2.34
N ARG A 66 9.41 9.28 -1.93
CA ARG A 66 10.87 9.14 -1.75
C ARG A 66 11.23 8.17 -0.63
N THR A 67 10.39 8.06 0.40
CA THR A 67 10.66 7.28 1.60
C THR A 67 9.74 6.09 1.80
N ALA A 68 8.57 6.07 1.12
CA ALA A 68 7.63 4.96 1.21
C ALA A 68 8.21 3.65 0.64
N ASN A 69 7.98 2.55 1.37
CA ASN A 69 8.31 1.18 0.96
C ASN A 69 7.05 0.33 0.77
N GLU A 70 5.90 0.80 1.26
CA GLU A 70 4.61 0.15 1.13
C GLU A 70 4.10 0.30 -0.30
N ALA A 71 4.04 -0.82 -1.02
CA ALA A 71 3.69 -0.83 -2.43
C ALA A 71 2.31 -0.22 -2.74
N SER A 72 1.32 -0.40 -1.86
CA SER A 72 -0.02 0.17 -2.04
C SER A 72 -0.02 1.69 -2.06
N LEU A 73 0.80 2.32 -1.22
CA LEU A 73 0.97 3.77 -1.22
C LEU A 73 1.74 4.24 -2.44
N VAL A 74 2.87 3.59 -2.75
CA VAL A 74 3.69 3.95 -3.91
C VAL A 74 2.88 3.87 -5.21
N VAL A 75 2.10 2.81 -5.41
CA VAL A 75 1.24 2.64 -6.59
C VAL A 75 0.21 3.77 -6.68
N ALA A 76 -0.52 4.04 -5.59
CA ALA A 76 -1.58 5.05 -5.60
C ALA A 76 -1.03 6.45 -5.93
N LEU A 77 0.13 6.82 -5.38
CA LEU A 77 0.80 8.10 -5.66
C LEU A 77 1.37 8.14 -7.09
N ALA A 78 2.04 7.06 -7.52
CA ALA A 78 2.67 6.97 -8.83
C ALA A 78 1.65 7.15 -9.96
N GLU A 79 0.45 6.58 -9.85
CA GLU A 79 -0.62 6.72 -10.84
C GLU A 79 -1.03 8.18 -11.08
N LYS A 80 -0.97 9.04 -10.06
CA LYS A 80 -1.31 10.46 -10.17
C LYS A 80 -0.16 11.30 -10.70
N VAL A 81 1.05 11.06 -10.20
CA VAL A 81 2.23 11.89 -10.53
C VAL A 81 2.92 11.49 -11.83
N ALA A 82 2.73 10.27 -12.34
CA ALA A 82 3.47 9.74 -13.50
C ALA A 82 3.32 10.58 -14.77
N ARG A 83 2.23 11.34 -14.93
CA ARG A 83 2.06 12.25 -16.08
C ARG A 83 3.05 13.41 -16.07
N LYS A 84 3.33 14.01 -14.89
CA LYS A 84 4.24 15.15 -14.75
C LYS A 84 5.67 14.72 -14.37
N HIS A 85 5.80 13.66 -13.59
CA HIS A 85 7.06 13.18 -13.03
C HIS A 85 7.27 11.69 -13.32
N PRO A 86 7.38 11.28 -14.60
CA PRO A 86 7.37 9.88 -14.98
C PRO A 86 8.59 9.12 -14.43
N ASP A 87 9.77 9.73 -14.42
CA ASP A 87 10.99 9.02 -14.01
C ASP A 87 11.03 8.81 -12.49
N GLN A 88 10.51 9.76 -11.70
CA GLN A 88 10.36 9.60 -10.25
C GLN A 88 9.33 8.52 -9.90
N ALA A 89 8.20 8.47 -10.62
CA ALA A 89 7.20 7.42 -10.46
C ALA A 89 7.77 6.04 -10.84
N ALA A 90 8.49 5.94 -11.95
CA ALA A 90 9.10 4.69 -12.41
C ALA A 90 10.11 4.16 -11.38
N HIS A 91 11.03 5.02 -10.91
CA HIS A 91 12.03 4.64 -9.90
C HIS A 91 11.38 4.19 -8.58
N ALA A 92 10.28 4.84 -8.16
CA ALA A 92 9.55 4.41 -6.97
C ALA A 92 8.88 3.03 -7.17
N LEU A 93 8.24 2.80 -8.32
CA LEU A 93 7.61 1.53 -8.66
C LEU A 93 8.62 0.38 -8.79
N GLU A 94 9.78 0.63 -9.39
CA GLU A 94 10.88 -0.35 -9.48
C GLU A 94 11.33 -0.81 -8.09
N ARG A 95 11.46 0.12 -7.14
CA ARG A 95 11.91 -0.18 -5.77
C ARG A 95 10.97 -1.14 -5.03
N VAL A 96 9.66 -1.00 -5.22
CA VAL A 96 8.65 -1.87 -4.58
C VAL A 96 8.21 -3.04 -5.48
N GLY A 97 8.70 -3.09 -6.73
CA GLY A 97 8.29 -4.07 -7.72
C GLY A 97 8.65 -5.51 -7.34
N ALA A 98 9.75 -5.72 -6.61
CA ALA A 98 10.19 -7.05 -6.19
C ALA A 98 9.18 -7.81 -5.31
N THR A 99 8.30 -7.07 -4.61
CA THR A 99 7.31 -7.62 -3.67
C THR A 99 5.87 -7.31 -4.05
N SER A 100 5.64 -6.62 -5.17
CA SER A 100 4.30 -6.20 -5.59
C SER A 100 4.07 -6.34 -7.09
N ALA A 101 3.23 -7.31 -7.44
CA ALA A 101 2.74 -7.47 -8.82
C ALA A 101 2.03 -6.20 -9.33
N THR A 102 1.25 -5.54 -8.47
CA THR A 102 0.54 -4.31 -8.84
C THR A 102 1.53 -3.20 -9.23
N ALA A 103 2.62 -3.03 -8.48
CA ALA A 103 3.64 -2.05 -8.82
C ALA A 103 4.31 -2.34 -10.17
N VAL A 104 4.65 -3.61 -10.44
CA VAL A 104 5.20 -4.03 -11.73
C VAL A 104 4.22 -3.75 -12.87
N LEU A 105 2.94 -4.07 -12.71
CA LEU A 105 1.92 -3.81 -13.72
C LEU A 105 1.73 -2.30 -13.98
N THR A 106 1.75 -1.48 -12.94
CA THR A 106 1.67 -0.02 -13.08
C THR A 106 2.89 0.53 -13.81
N LEU A 107 4.10 0.02 -13.51
CA LEU A 107 5.33 0.38 -14.22
C LEU A 107 5.26 0.00 -15.72
N ILE A 108 4.79 -1.21 -16.03
CA ILE A 108 4.63 -1.68 -17.41
C ILE A 108 3.66 -0.76 -18.16
N ARG A 109 2.49 -0.48 -17.60
CA ARG A 109 1.50 0.43 -18.22
C ARG A 109 2.10 1.80 -18.48
N GLN A 110 2.83 2.35 -17.50
CA GLN A 110 3.50 3.63 -17.64
C GLN A 110 4.53 3.63 -18.78
N ARG A 111 5.38 2.61 -18.87
CA ARG A 111 6.38 2.45 -19.93
C ARG A 111 5.72 2.29 -21.31
N LEU A 112 4.65 1.52 -21.41
CA LEU A 112 3.89 1.34 -22.64
C LEU A 112 3.24 2.63 -23.15
N VAL A 113 2.62 3.42 -22.26
CA VAL A 113 2.04 4.73 -22.62
C VAL A 113 3.10 5.69 -23.18
N ARG A 114 4.35 5.55 -22.75
CA ARG A 114 5.51 6.33 -23.25
C ARG A 114 6.17 5.72 -24.50
N GLY A 115 5.69 4.58 -24.99
CA GLY A 115 6.30 3.87 -26.13
C GLY A 115 7.59 3.10 -25.79
N LEU A 116 7.94 2.95 -24.52
CA LEU A 116 9.17 2.29 -24.05
C LEU A 116 8.97 0.76 -23.99
N ARG A 117 8.79 0.13 -25.15
CA ARG A 117 8.40 -1.29 -25.26
C ARG A 117 9.42 -2.25 -24.68
N ASP A 118 10.71 -2.04 -24.94
CA ASP A 118 11.76 -2.94 -24.45
C ASP A 118 11.88 -2.88 -22.93
N GLN A 119 11.80 -1.68 -22.35
CA GLN A 119 11.75 -1.51 -20.90
C GLN A 119 10.47 -2.12 -20.32
N ALA A 120 9.32 -1.95 -20.98
CA ALA A 120 8.08 -2.59 -20.52
C ALA A 120 8.20 -4.12 -20.50
N ARG A 121 8.84 -4.70 -21.53
CA ARG A 121 9.16 -6.12 -21.58
C ARG A 121 10.09 -6.53 -20.44
N GLU A 122 11.16 -5.78 -20.20
CA GLU A 122 12.10 -6.05 -19.10
C GLU A 122 11.38 -6.08 -17.75
N ALA A 123 10.54 -5.07 -17.46
CA ALA A 123 9.74 -5.04 -16.24
C ALA A 123 8.76 -6.23 -16.13
N ALA A 124 8.19 -6.68 -17.26
CA ALA A 124 7.29 -7.84 -17.28
C ALA A 124 8.00 -9.17 -17.01
N MET A 125 9.32 -9.23 -17.20
CA MET A 125 10.13 -10.41 -16.93
C MET A 125 10.73 -10.40 -15.52
N THR A 126 10.43 -9.39 -14.69
CA THR A 126 10.89 -9.35 -13.31
C THR A 126 10.30 -10.50 -12.50
N ASP A 127 11.16 -11.30 -11.89
CA ASP A 127 10.74 -12.34 -10.95
C ASP A 127 10.19 -11.70 -9.67
N LEU A 128 8.94 -12.05 -9.34
CA LEU A 128 8.30 -11.64 -8.10
C LEU A 128 8.69 -12.62 -6.99
N GLY A 129 9.19 -12.09 -5.87
CA GLY A 129 9.39 -12.90 -4.66
C GLY A 129 8.04 -13.43 -4.14
N PRO A 130 8.00 -14.65 -3.57
CA PRO A 130 6.78 -15.10 -2.88
C PRO A 130 6.44 -14.11 -1.76
N PRO A 131 5.14 -13.86 -1.50
CA PRO A 131 4.74 -12.99 -0.40
C PRO A 131 5.34 -13.51 0.90
N ALA A 132 5.97 -12.63 1.68
CA ALA A 132 6.50 -13.00 2.98
C ALA A 132 5.32 -13.31 3.90
N VAL A 133 5.21 -14.56 4.34
CA VAL A 133 4.20 -15.01 5.29
C VAL A 133 4.91 -15.30 6.61
N ILE A 134 4.28 -14.95 7.73
CA ILE A 134 4.75 -15.32 9.06
C ILE A 134 3.67 -16.05 9.84
N CYS A 135 4.07 -16.82 10.83
CA CYS A 135 3.12 -17.36 11.79
C CYS A 135 2.70 -16.26 12.78
N ARG A 136 1.39 -15.97 12.88
CA ARG A 136 0.85 -14.99 13.84
C ARG A 136 1.14 -15.32 15.31
N ARG A 137 1.45 -16.58 15.63
CA ARG A 137 1.71 -17.03 17.01
C ARG A 137 3.19 -16.95 17.40
N CYS A 138 4.09 -17.48 16.58
CA CYS A 138 5.52 -17.56 16.92
C CYS A 138 6.41 -16.65 16.09
N ALA A 139 5.85 -15.85 15.18
CA ALA A 139 6.56 -14.97 14.26
C ALA A 139 7.57 -15.68 13.33
N ALA A 140 7.55 -17.01 13.27
CA ALA A 140 8.38 -17.78 12.36
C ALA A 140 8.08 -17.42 10.90
N ALA A 141 9.13 -17.24 10.10
CA ALA A 141 9.00 -17.05 8.67
C ALA A 141 8.45 -18.33 8.02
N MET A 142 7.39 -18.17 7.24
CA MET A 142 6.76 -19.22 6.46
C MET A 142 7.09 -18.97 4.98
N PRO A 143 8.03 -19.72 4.37
CA PRO A 143 8.52 -19.43 3.01
C PRO A 143 7.43 -19.43 1.94
N ARG A 144 6.32 -20.13 2.21
CA ARG A 144 5.09 -20.18 1.43
C ARG A 144 3.92 -20.30 2.40
N PHE A 145 2.72 -19.93 1.94
CA PHE A 145 1.50 -20.19 2.70
C PHE A 145 1.39 -21.69 3.02
N SER A 146 1.26 -22.02 4.30
CA SER A 146 0.89 -23.35 4.77
C SER A 146 -0.16 -23.23 5.86
N PHE A 147 -1.13 -24.15 5.86
CA PHE A 147 -2.17 -24.17 6.89
C PHE A 147 -1.62 -24.46 8.27
N ARG A 148 -0.45 -25.09 8.39
CA ARG A 148 0.19 -25.41 9.66
C ARG A 148 1.58 -24.78 9.71
N CYS A 149 1.90 -24.11 10.81
CA CYS A 149 3.26 -23.65 11.08
C CYS A 149 4.18 -24.84 11.41
N ASN A 150 5.33 -24.95 10.74
CA ASN A 150 6.29 -26.03 10.98
C ASN A 150 6.99 -25.91 12.34
N ASP A 151 7.10 -24.69 12.89
CA ASP A 151 7.85 -24.44 14.12
C ASP A 151 6.99 -24.62 15.37
N CYS A 152 5.77 -24.05 15.39
CA CYS A 152 4.88 -24.13 16.57
C CYS A 152 3.68 -25.06 16.39
N GLY A 153 3.49 -25.63 15.19
CA GLY A 153 2.44 -26.61 14.91
C GLY A 153 1.02 -26.05 14.80
N VAL A 154 0.82 -24.73 14.94
CA VAL A 154 -0.51 -24.11 14.92
C VAL A 154 -1.11 -24.06 13.53
N TRP A 155 -2.41 -24.39 13.47
CA TRP A 155 -3.24 -24.33 12.29
C TRP A 155 -3.76 -22.91 12.02
N ASP A 156 -3.96 -22.59 10.74
CA ASP A 156 -4.48 -21.32 10.25
C ASP A 156 -3.78 -20.11 10.90
N SER A 157 -2.45 -20.10 10.83
CA SER A 157 -1.61 -19.08 11.47
C SER A 157 -0.81 -18.23 10.51
N ALA A 158 -0.85 -18.56 9.21
CA ALA A 158 -0.18 -17.82 8.16
C ALA A 158 -0.83 -16.44 7.98
N VAL A 159 -0.04 -15.38 8.19
CA VAL A 159 -0.44 -13.99 7.94
C VAL A 159 0.61 -13.30 7.09
N ALA A 160 0.20 -12.39 6.22
CA ALA A 160 1.14 -11.62 5.41
C ALA A 160 1.99 -10.72 6.31
N PHE A 161 3.30 -10.67 6.05
CA PHE A 161 4.20 -9.77 6.76
C PHE A 161 3.83 -8.33 6.43
N GLY A 162 3.39 -7.56 7.44
CA GLY A 162 2.94 -6.17 7.28
C GLY A 162 1.45 -5.95 7.45
N GLU A 163 0.62 -7.01 7.48
CA GLU A 163 -0.76 -6.89 7.96
C GLU A 163 -0.77 -6.87 9.49
N ARG A 164 -1.18 -5.74 10.08
CA ARG A 164 -1.61 -5.73 11.48
C ARG A 164 -2.90 -6.55 11.57
N VAL A 165 -2.76 -7.82 11.96
CA VAL A 165 -3.92 -8.63 12.31
C VAL A 165 -4.37 -8.19 13.69
N GLU A 166 -5.56 -7.58 13.77
CA GLU A 166 -6.28 -7.45 15.03
C GLU A 166 -6.42 -8.86 15.62
N ALA A 167 -5.85 -9.07 16.80
CA ALA A 167 -5.91 -10.35 17.48
C ALA A 167 -7.37 -10.78 17.58
N ALA A 168 -7.71 -11.92 16.97
CA ALA A 168 -9.02 -12.52 17.15
C ALA A 168 -9.25 -12.71 18.66
N PRO A 169 -10.43 -12.36 19.20
CA PRO A 169 -10.72 -12.55 20.61
C PRO A 169 -10.52 -14.04 20.97
N GLU A 170 -9.84 -14.29 22.08
CA GLU A 170 -9.46 -15.61 22.62
C GLU A 170 -10.64 -16.57 22.89
N SER A 171 -11.88 -16.22 22.54
CA SER A 171 -13.08 -16.97 22.93
C SER A 171 -13.40 -18.21 22.08
N ASP A 172 -12.82 -18.39 20.89
CA ASP A 172 -13.23 -19.47 19.97
C ASP A 172 -12.35 -20.74 20.01
N LEU A 173 -11.32 -20.78 20.87
CA LEU A 173 -10.44 -21.96 21.01
C LEU A 173 -10.97 -23.07 21.95
N ARG A 174 -12.21 -22.98 22.43
CA ARG A 174 -12.79 -23.97 23.38
C ARG A 174 -13.94 -24.83 22.85
N SER A 175 -14.20 -24.89 21.54
CA SER A 175 -15.28 -25.74 20.99
C SER A 175 -14.82 -26.89 20.07
N ALA A 176 -13.54 -27.23 20.05
CA ALA A 176 -13.05 -28.45 19.40
C ALA A 176 -12.50 -29.44 20.46
N VAL A 177 -13.36 -29.80 21.41
CA VAL A 177 -13.20 -31.02 22.23
C VAL A 177 -14.28 -31.98 21.75
N ASP A 178 -13.86 -33.22 21.50
CA ASP A 178 -14.62 -34.43 21.14
C ASP A 178 -14.92 -34.72 19.66
N LEU A 179 -14.02 -35.49 19.04
CA LEU A 179 -14.40 -36.58 18.12
C LEU A 179 -13.66 -37.87 18.57
N PRO A 180 -14.38 -38.99 18.80
CA PRO A 180 -13.76 -40.24 19.22
C PRO A 180 -13.12 -41.02 18.05
N ALA A 181 -12.32 -42.01 18.45
CA ALA A 181 -11.36 -42.84 17.70
C ALA A 181 -11.79 -43.35 16.31
#